data_AF-A0A0C9W4A6-F1
#
_entry.id   AF-A0A0C9W4A6-F1
#
_cell.length_a   1.000
_cell.length_b   1.000
_cell.length_c   1.000
_cell.angle_alpha   90.00
_cell.angle_beta   90.00
_cell.angle_gamma   90.00
#
_symmetry.space_group_name_H-M   'P 1'
#
loop_
_entity.id
_entity.type
_entity.pdbx_description
1 polymer ?
#
loop_
_entity_poly.entity_id
_entity_poly.type
_entity_poly.pdbx_seq_one_letter_code
_entity_poly.pdbx_strand_id
1 'polypeptide(L)' 'LENWQEYQDILQCNPKFYDEPRYDCVVTNTEHVSFVHIYALFSCETSSKTRHDIALIRKFQTCS' A
#
# COMPACT_ATOMS: atom_id res chain seq x y z
N LEU A 1 -11.78 23.82 18.65
CA LEU A 1 -11.82 23.77 17.17
C LEU A 1 -11.39 22.36 16.79
N GLU A 2 -12.26 21.59 16.13
CA GLU A 2 -11.90 20.26 15.64
C GLU A 2 -11.00 20.38 14.40
N ASN A 3 -9.94 19.58 14.37
CA ASN A 3 -9.00 19.57 13.26
C ASN A 3 -9.54 18.69 12.12
N TRP A 4 -10.21 19.31 11.15
CA TRP A 4 -10.76 18.62 9.98
C TRP A 4 -9.72 17.92 9.12
N GLN A 5 -8.48 18.38 9.14
CA GLN A 5 -7.39 17.72 8.42
C GLN A 5 -7.10 16.34 9.01
N GLU A 6 -7.03 16.24 10.34
CA GLU A 6 -6.82 14.98 11.04
C GLU A 6 -7.97 14.00 10.83
N TYR A 7 -9.22 14.49 10.74
CA TYR A 7 -10.38 13.65 10.49
C TYR A 7 -10.42 13.08 9.06
N GLN A 8 -10.10 13.90 8.07
CA GLN A 8 -10.00 13.46 6.66
C GLN A 8 -8.86 12.45 6.46
N ASP A 9 -7.75 12.68 7.17
CA ASP A 9 -6.62 11.78 7.25
C ASP A 9 -7.04 10.46 7.91
N ILE A 10 -7.71 10.44 9.07
CA ILE A 10 -8.17 9.19 9.70
C ILE A 10 -9.10 8.39 8.79
N LEU A 11 -10.03 9.08 8.11
CA LEU A 11 -11.02 8.47 7.20
C LEU A 11 -10.44 7.98 5.86
N GLN A 12 -9.13 8.08 5.66
CA GLN A 12 -8.43 7.62 4.44
C GLN A 12 -8.83 8.34 3.15
N CYS A 13 -9.46 9.50 3.26
CA CYS A 13 -9.84 10.30 2.09
C CYS A 13 -8.67 11.15 1.54
N ASN A 14 -7.56 11.23 2.28
CA ASN A 14 -6.37 11.97 1.88
C ASN A 14 -5.23 11.01 1.47
N PRO A 15 -4.70 11.11 0.24
CA PRO A 15 -3.55 10.31 -0.22
C PRO A 15 -2.22 10.71 0.47
N LYS A 16 -2.20 11.80 1.24
CA LYS A 16 -1.06 12.23 2.04
C LYS A 16 -1.46 12.37 3.51
N PHE A 17 -0.78 11.68 4.42
CA PHE A 17 -0.98 11.84 5.86
C PHE A 17 0.08 12.80 6.39
N TYR A 18 -0.29 14.01 6.80
CA TYR A 18 0.68 15.08 7.14
C TYR A 18 1.78 15.29 6.08
N ASP A 19 1.40 15.49 4.81
CA ASP A 19 2.30 15.64 3.65
C ASP A 19 3.17 14.42 3.30
N GLU A 20 3.15 13.36 4.11
CA GLU A 20 3.82 12.11 3.81
C GLU A 20 2.95 11.18 2.96
N PRO A 21 3.52 10.44 2.00
CA PRO A 21 2.76 9.49 1.20
C PRO A 21 2.13 8.41 2.08
N ARG A 22 0.82 8.22 1.93
CA ARG A 22 0.12 7.14 2.61
C ARG A 22 0.01 5.93 1.70
N TYR A 23 0.43 4.77 2.21
CA TYR A 23 0.34 3.49 1.51
C TYR A 23 -0.60 2.55 2.23
N ASP A 24 -1.29 1.70 1.47
CA ASP A 24 -2.05 0.59 2.04
C ASP A 24 -1.08 -0.47 2.58
N CYS A 25 -1.37 -0.98 3.78
CA CYS A 25 -0.61 -2.06 4.41
C CYS A 25 -1.27 -3.40 4.14
N VAL A 26 -0.49 -4.38 3.69
CA VAL A 26 -0.97 -5.76 3.52
C VAL A 26 -0.04 -6.78 4.15
N VAL A 27 -0.57 -7.97 4.38
CA VAL A 27 0.19 -9.12 4.88
C VAL A 27 0.56 -10.01 3.71
N THR A 28 1.86 -10.27 3.53
CA THR A 28 2.35 -11.24 2.55
C THR A 28 2.55 -12.58 3.23
N ASN A 29 1.88 -13.63 2.73
CA ASN A 29 2.03 -15.00 3.22
C ASN A 29 2.93 -15.79 2.25
N THR A 30 4.24 -15.57 2.36
CA THR A 30 5.27 -16.34 1.60
C THR A 30 5.95 -17.34 2.54
N GLU A 31 7.24 -17.66 2.36
CA GLU A 31 7.99 -18.50 3.32
C GLU A 31 7.96 -17.93 4.75
N HIS A 32 7.93 -16.61 4.86
CA HIS A 32 7.70 -15.90 6.11
C HIS A 32 6.55 -14.89 5.95
N VAL A 33 5.70 -14.81 6.96
CA VAL A 33 4.66 -13.79 7.05
C VAL A 33 5.33 -12.44 7.31
N SER A 34 5.05 -11.45 6.48
CA SER A 34 5.56 -10.09 6.66
C SER A 34 4.52 -9.03 6.33
N PHE A 35 4.63 -7.88 6.98
CA PHE A 35 3.86 -6.69 6.64
C PHE A 35 4.59 -5.93 5.55
N VAL A 36 3.85 -5.37 4.59
CA VAL A 36 4.39 -4.61 3.46
C VAL A 36 3.48 -3.42 3.11
N HIS A 37 4.06 -2.37 2.55
CA HIS A 37 3.33 -1.26 1.92
C HIS A 37 3.09 -1.55 0.44
N ILE A 38 1.89 -1.34 -0.07
CA ILE A 38 1.58 -1.36 -1.50
C ILE A 38 1.91 0.02 -2.09
N TYR A 39 2.76 0.03 -3.11
CA TYR A 39 3.12 1.23 -3.87
C TYR A 39 2.30 1.37 -5.15
N ALA A 40 2.02 0.26 -5.81
CA ALA A 40 1.23 0.24 -7.05
C ALA A 40 0.64 -1.14 -7.31
N LEU A 41 -0.48 -1.15 -8.04
CA LEU A 41 -1.11 -2.35 -8.57
C LEU A 41 -1.13 -2.26 -10.09
N PHE A 42 -0.75 -3.34 -10.75
CA PHE A 42 -0.74 -3.46 -12.20
C PHE A 42 -1.55 -4.69 -12.60
N SER A 43 -2.23 -4.60 -13.74
CA SER A 43 -2.73 -5.77 -14.44
C SER A 43 -2.01 -5.87 -15.78
N CYS A 44 -1.41 -7.02 -16.07
CA CYS A 44 -0.81 -7.28 -17.37
C CYS A 44 -1.41 -8.53 -18.01
N GLU A 45 -1.34 -8.59 -19.33
CA GLU A 45 -1.76 -9.75 -20.11
C GLU A 45 -0.53 -10.34 -20.80
N THR A 46 -0.32 -11.65 -20.67
CA THR A 46 0.78 -12.36 -21.35
C THR A 46 0.42 -12.62 -22.80
N SER A 47 1.41 -13.05 -23.60
CA SER A 47 1.17 -13.53 -24.97
C SER A 47 0.18 -14.70 -25.06
N SER A 48 -0.01 -15.46 -23.98
CA SER A 48 -1.04 -16.52 -23.88
C SER A 48 -2.44 -15.99 -23.54
N LYS A 49 -2.64 -14.67 -23.50
CA LYS A 49 -3.87 -14.00 -23.04
C LYS A 49 -4.24 -14.27 -21.59
N THR A 50 -3.26 -14.65 -20.78
CA THR A 50 -3.47 -14.84 -19.34
C THR A 50 -3.26 -13.51 -18.64
N ARG A 51 -4.27 -13.07 -17.88
CA ARG A 51 -4.17 -11.87 -17.07
C ARG A 51 -3.50 -12.18 -15.73
N HIS A 52 -2.54 -11.35 -15.35
CA HIS A 52 -1.88 -11.40 -14.04
C HIS A 52 -2.02 -10.04 -13.36
N ASP A 53 -2.36 -10.07 -12.08
CA ASP A 53 -2.33 -8.90 -11.22
C ASP A 53 -1.02 -8.91 -10.42
N ILE A 54 -0.32 -7.79 -10.43
CA ILE A 54 1.01 -7.62 -9.85
C ILE A 54 0.97 -6.43 -8.89
N ALA A 55 1.43 -6.65 -7.66
CA ALA A 55 1.61 -5.59 -6.67
C ALA A 55 3.09 -5.24 -6.53
N LEU A 56 3.43 -3.95 -6.69
CA LEU A 56 4.72 -3.42 -6.26
C LEU A 56 4.62 -3.09 -4.77
N ILE A 57 5.47 -3.75 -3.98
CA ILE A 57 5.43 -3.65 -2.51
C ILE A 57 6.80 -3.27 -1.93
N ARG A 58 6.79 -2.62 -0.76
CA ARG A 58 7.98 -2.39 0.06
C ARG A 58 7.79 -3.06 1.43
N LYS A 59 8.72 -3.94 1.81
CA LYS A 59 8.73 -4.53 3.15
C LYS A 59 8.99 -3.46 4.21
N PHE A 60 8.35 -3.60 5.36
CA PHE A 60 8.70 -2.78 6.52
C PHE A 60 10.13 -3.10 6.93
N GLN A 61 10.96 -2.05 7.04
CA GLN A 61 12.29 -2.20 7.62
C GLN A 61 12.14 -2.05 9.13
N THR A 62 12.55 -3.07 9.88
CA THR A 62 12.82 -2.89 11.30
C THR A 62 14.03 -1.98 11.42
N CYS A 63 13.89 -0.82 12.06
CA CYS A 63 15.05 -0.04 12.50
C CYS A 63 15.84 -0.92 13.48
N SER A 64 17.07 -1.26 13.10
CA SER A 64 18.06 -1.90 13.97
C SER A 64 18.75 -0.87 14.85
#